data_AF-A0A5E8V602-F1
#
_entry.id   AF-A0A5E8V602-F1
#
_cell.length_a   1.000
_cell.length_b   1.000
_cell.length_c   1.000
_cell.angle_alpha   90.00
_cell.angle_beta   90.00
_cell.angle_gamma   90.00
#
_symmetry.space_group_name_H-M   'P 1'
#
loop_
_entity.id
_entity.type
_entity.pdbx_description
1 polymer ?
#
loop_
_entity_poly.entity_id
_entity_poly.type
_entity_poly.pdbx_seq_one_letter_code
_entity_poly.pdbx_strand_id
1 'polypeptide(L)'
;MLPEIVTFWHGPMDALRQTCLRSQLAAGHRVTVYSFDTIPGLPAGIANADAEAILPHAFSERLRPPQPDGSWRDWTTLQFSDFFRMKLMAKNLGLWLDADVLLLKPVEIDPAKPYFAWERPRQLGNSVIYLPPGHGIVAAFEELMEQEELTPNWLSLRHRVTFMMRRLRGGSNRLADIRVAIYGPAALTALARRTGELGCALPKQSFYAVHAEPKLFFDPSSYLGLVTNPEIIGLHISPKGRGGEKPIPGSLYAWATERFV
;
A
#
# COMPACT_ATOMS: atom_id res chain seq x y z
N MET A 1 -4.06 -6.03 19.98
CA MET A 1 -4.92 -6.98 19.23
C MET A 1 -4.14 -7.44 18.01
N LEU A 2 -4.19 -8.74 17.67
CA LEU A 2 -3.66 -9.23 16.40
C LEU A 2 -4.72 -9.06 15.29
N PRO A 3 -4.54 -8.14 14.32
CA PRO A 3 -5.53 -7.87 13.28
C PRO A 3 -5.51 -8.93 12.17
N GLU A 4 -6.61 -9.03 11.44
CA GLU A 4 -6.59 -9.59 10.08
C GLU A 4 -5.77 -8.67 9.16
N ILE A 5 -4.98 -9.26 8.28
CA ILE A 5 -4.26 -8.52 7.23
C ILE A 5 -5.07 -8.62 5.95
N VAL A 6 -5.29 -7.48 5.31
CA VAL A 6 -6.01 -7.35 4.05
C VAL A 6 -5.17 -6.63 3.02
N THR A 7 -5.27 -7.05 1.76
CA THR A 7 -4.59 -6.41 0.64
C THR A 7 -5.38 -6.55 -0.65
N PHE A 8 -4.99 -5.82 -1.70
CA PHE A 8 -5.56 -5.95 -3.04
C PHE A 8 -4.49 -6.38 -4.03
N TRP A 9 -4.82 -7.32 -4.91
CA TRP A 9 -3.92 -7.77 -5.96
C TRP A 9 -4.64 -7.96 -7.29
N HIS A 10 -3.93 -7.63 -8.37
CA HIS A 10 -4.39 -7.85 -9.74
C HIS A 10 -3.27 -8.51 -10.55
N GLY A 11 -3.62 -9.55 -11.31
CA GLY A 11 -2.67 -10.31 -12.12
C GLY A 11 -1.98 -11.47 -11.39
N PRO A 12 -1.06 -12.18 -12.08
CA PRO A 12 -0.31 -13.27 -11.48
C PRO A 12 0.59 -12.77 -10.35
N MET A 13 0.76 -13.59 -9.32
CA MET A 13 1.56 -13.24 -8.14
C MET A 13 2.99 -13.76 -8.30
N ASP A 14 3.96 -12.84 -8.24
CA ASP A 14 5.38 -13.17 -8.34
C ASP A 14 5.94 -13.81 -7.05
N ALA A 15 7.14 -14.37 -7.14
CA ALA A 15 7.80 -15.09 -6.04
C ALA A 15 8.08 -14.19 -4.82
N LEU A 16 8.33 -12.90 -5.04
CA LEU A 16 8.56 -11.93 -3.97
C LEU A 16 7.29 -11.77 -3.13
N ARG A 17 6.15 -11.50 -3.78
CA ARG A 17 4.86 -11.30 -3.09
C ARG A 17 4.40 -12.59 -2.41
N GLN A 18 4.64 -13.74 -3.03
CA GLN A 18 4.40 -15.03 -2.39
C GLN A 18 5.19 -15.17 -1.08
N THR A 19 6.48 -14.83 -1.08
CA THR A 19 7.34 -14.87 0.11
C THR A 19 6.84 -13.89 1.18
N CYS A 20 6.47 -12.68 0.79
CA CYS A 20 5.93 -11.67 1.70
C CYS A 20 4.60 -12.12 2.35
N LEU A 21 3.64 -12.63 1.57
CA LEU A 21 2.38 -13.12 2.13
C LEU A 21 2.56 -14.35 3.04
N ARG A 22 3.47 -15.27 2.69
CA ARG A 22 3.84 -16.38 3.59
C ARG A 22 4.40 -15.89 4.92
N SER A 23 5.23 -14.84 4.90
CA SER A 23 5.76 -14.24 6.14
C SER A 23 4.66 -13.63 7.00
N GLN A 24 3.63 -13.04 6.38
CA GLN A 24 2.48 -12.48 7.10
C GLN A 24 1.64 -13.57 7.78
N LEU A 25 1.41 -14.68 7.07
CA LEU A 25 0.76 -15.87 7.63
C LEU A 25 1.61 -16.50 8.75
N ALA A 26 2.92 -16.63 8.55
CA ALA A 26 3.85 -17.18 9.54
C ALA A 26 3.96 -16.32 10.80
N ALA A 27 3.70 -15.01 10.69
CA ALA A 27 3.57 -14.09 11.81
C ALA A 27 2.23 -14.25 12.58
N GLY A 28 1.39 -15.22 12.22
CA GLY A 28 0.18 -15.60 12.95
C GLY A 28 -1.09 -14.89 12.49
N HIS A 29 -1.01 -14.05 11.46
CA HIS A 29 -2.17 -13.32 10.95
C HIS A 29 -3.01 -14.19 10.02
N ARG A 30 -4.32 -13.96 10.05
CA ARG A 30 -5.18 -14.31 8.91
C ARG A 30 -4.92 -13.29 7.81
N VAL A 31 -4.74 -13.77 6.57
CA VAL A 31 -4.41 -12.92 5.43
C VAL A 31 -5.45 -13.12 4.34
N THR A 32 -6.08 -12.03 3.92
CA THR A 32 -7.07 -12.02 2.84
C THR A 32 -6.60 -11.11 1.71
N VAL A 33 -6.44 -11.68 0.52
CA VAL A 33 -6.11 -10.96 -0.71
C VAL A 33 -7.39 -10.77 -1.51
N TYR A 34 -7.78 -9.52 -1.71
CA TYR A 34 -8.91 -9.16 -2.54
C TYR A 34 -8.48 -9.04 -4.01
N SER A 35 -9.27 -9.63 -4.90
CA SER A 35 -9.06 -9.53 -6.35
C SER A 35 -10.39 -9.65 -7.10
N PHE A 36 -10.43 -9.19 -8.34
CA PHE A 36 -11.58 -9.38 -9.23
C PHE A 36 -11.56 -10.76 -9.91
N ASP A 37 -10.35 -11.30 -10.09
CA ASP A 37 -10.10 -12.58 -10.75
C ASP A 37 -9.38 -13.53 -9.80
N THR A 38 -9.36 -14.82 -10.13
CA THR A 38 -8.46 -15.77 -9.47
C THR A 38 -7.00 -15.30 -9.57
N ILE A 39 -6.20 -15.56 -8.55
CA ILE A 39 -4.80 -15.12 -8.48
C ILE A 39 -3.86 -16.31 -8.72
N PRO A 40 -3.26 -16.46 -9.92
CA PRO A 40 -2.23 -17.47 -10.15
C PRO A 40 -1.05 -17.24 -9.20
N GLY A 41 -0.63 -18.30 -8.50
CA GLY A 41 0.49 -18.24 -7.57
C GLY A 41 0.14 -17.74 -6.16
N LEU A 42 -1.14 -17.56 -5.82
CA LEU A 42 -1.53 -17.27 -4.44
C LEU A 42 -1.08 -18.40 -3.49
N PRO A 43 -0.31 -18.11 -2.41
CA PRO A 43 0.16 -19.14 -1.50
C PRO A 43 -0.99 -19.86 -0.77
N ALA A 44 -0.78 -21.15 -0.48
CA ALA A 44 -1.71 -21.91 0.35
C ALA A 44 -1.85 -21.28 1.74
N GLY A 45 -3.07 -21.31 2.30
CA GLY A 45 -3.39 -20.68 3.60
C GLY A 45 -3.75 -19.20 3.52
N ILE A 46 -3.52 -18.54 2.38
CA ILE A 46 -3.98 -17.18 2.12
C ILE A 46 -5.41 -17.23 1.55
N ALA A 47 -6.32 -16.47 2.15
CA ALA A 47 -7.69 -16.36 1.64
C ALA A 47 -7.75 -15.46 0.41
N ASN A 48 -8.65 -15.77 -0.52
CA ASN A 48 -9.00 -14.91 -1.64
C ASN A 48 -10.46 -14.50 -1.54
N ALA A 49 -10.74 -13.20 -1.66
CA ALA A 49 -12.08 -12.64 -1.58
C ALA A 49 -12.36 -11.69 -2.75
N ASP A 50 -13.63 -11.55 -3.12
CA ASP A 50 -14.04 -10.72 -4.25
C ASP A 50 -13.86 -9.22 -3.94
N ALA A 51 -13.07 -8.55 -4.78
CA ALA A 51 -12.84 -7.11 -4.71
C ALA A 51 -14.09 -6.27 -5.03
N GLU A 52 -15.03 -6.79 -5.83
CA GLU A 52 -16.26 -6.09 -6.21
C GLU A 52 -17.13 -5.74 -4.99
N ALA A 53 -17.08 -6.56 -3.94
CA ALA A 53 -17.77 -6.31 -2.66
C ALA A 53 -17.22 -5.12 -1.86
N ILE A 54 -16.02 -4.65 -2.19
CA ILE A 54 -15.32 -3.58 -1.48
C ILE A 54 -15.38 -2.27 -2.26
N LEU A 55 -14.94 -2.30 -3.52
CA LEU A 55 -14.96 -1.17 -4.44
C LEU A 55 -15.18 -1.72 -5.85
N PRO A 56 -16.30 -1.37 -6.52
CA PRO A 56 -16.60 -1.88 -7.85
C PRO A 56 -15.48 -1.61 -8.84
N HIS A 57 -15.19 -2.57 -9.72
CA HIS A 57 -14.19 -2.42 -10.78
C HIS A 57 -14.45 -1.19 -11.66
N ALA A 58 -15.73 -0.89 -11.90
CA ALA A 58 -16.18 0.28 -12.65
C ALA A 58 -15.70 1.62 -12.05
N PHE A 59 -15.35 1.67 -10.76
CA PHE A 59 -14.73 2.87 -10.16
C PHE A 59 -13.39 3.23 -10.85
N SER A 60 -12.70 2.24 -11.41
CA SER A 60 -11.46 2.46 -12.17
C SER A 60 -11.64 3.42 -13.36
N GLU A 61 -12.82 3.49 -13.96
CA GLU A 61 -13.12 4.41 -15.07
C GLU A 61 -13.01 5.88 -14.65
N ARG A 62 -13.33 6.19 -13.38
CA ARG A 62 -13.24 7.55 -12.82
C ARG A 62 -11.79 7.98 -12.56
N LEU A 63 -10.86 7.04 -12.55
CA LEU A 63 -9.43 7.28 -12.33
C LEU A 63 -8.67 7.50 -13.66
N ARG A 64 -9.31 7.25 -14.80
CA ARG A 64 -8.70 7.32 -16.13
C ARG A 64 -8.83 8.74 -16.73
N PRO A 65 -7.81 9.24 -17.44
CA PRO A 65 -8.07 10.17 -18.53
C PRO A 65 -8.76 9.42 -19.68
N PRO A 66 -9.73 10.03 -20.39
CA PRO A 66 -10.51 9.35 -21.43
C PRO A 66 -9.60 8.85 -22.57
N GLN A 67 -9.47 7.52 -22.72
CA GLN A 67 -8.89 6.86 -23.89
C GLN A 67 -9.61 5.51 -24.16
N PRO A 68 -9.57 5.00 -25.40
CA PRO A 68 -10.63 4.15 -25.94
C PRO A 68 -10.57 2.63 -25.64
N ASP A 69 -9.49 2.11 -25.04
CA ASP A 69 -9.19 0.66 -25.05
C ASP A 69 -9.56 -0.10 -23.77
N GLY A 70 -9.98 0.58 -22.70
CA GLY A 70 -10.61 -0.06 -21.52
C GLY A 70 -9.68 -0.83 -20.57
N SER A 71 -8.38 -0.93 -20.85
CA SER A 71 -7.41 -1.74 -20.08
C SER A 71 -6.94 -1.06 -18.78
N TRP A 72 -6.62 -1.87 -17.74
CA TRP A 72 -5.90 -1.37 -16.56
C TRP A 72 -4.49 -0.93 -16.96
N ARG A 73 -4.10 0.25 -16.49
CA ARG A 73 -2.70 0.74 -16.56
C ARG A 73 -2.12 0.71 -15.16
N ASP A 74 -0.80 0.53 -15.05
CA ASP A 74 -0.10 0.42 -13.76
C ASP A 74 -0.50 1.53 -12.77
N TRP A 75 -0.58 2.78 -13.24
CA TRP A 75 -1.00 3.89 -12.38
C TRP A 75 -2.47 3.86 -11.97
N THR A 76 -3.38 3.39 -12.83
CA THR A 76 -4.79 3.25 -12.48
C THR A 76 -4.95 2.20 -11.39
N THR A 77 -4.21 1.09 -11.46
CA THR A 77 -4.21 0.05 -10.43
C THR A 77 -3.67 0.57 -9.10
N LEU A 78 -2.57 1.34 -9.12
CA LEU A 78 -2.01 1.97 -7.91
C LEU A 78 -3.01 2.92 -7.25
N GLN A 79 -3.63 3.80 -8.03
CA GLN A 79 -4.64 4.72 -7.51
C GLN A 79 -5.88 4.01 -7.02
N PHE A 80 -6.34 3.00 -7.74
CA PHE A 80 -7.47 2.19 -7.32
C PHE A 80 -7.17 1.52 -5.98
N SER A 81 -5.98 0.95 -5.81
CA SER A 81 -5.51 0.42 -4.51
C SER A 81 -5.54 1.50 -3.41
N ASP A 82 -5.23 2.76 -3.73
CA ASP A 82 -5.36 3.88 -2.78
C ASP A 82 -6.77 4.10 -2.26
N PHE A 83 -7.78 4.02 -3.14
CA PHE A 83 -9.18 4.11 -2.74
C PHE A 83 -9.68 2.81 -2.09
N PHE A 84 -9.25 1.67 -2.60
CA PHE A 84 -9.64 0.34 -2.13
C PHE A 84 -9.29 0.15 -0.66
N ARG A 85 -8.06 0.52 -0.26
CA ARG A 85 -7.65 0.43 1.14
C ARG A 85 -8.49 1.31 2.06
N MET A 86 -8.90 2.49 1.59
CA MET A 86 -9.79 3.36 2.38
C MET A 86 -11.20 2.74 2.53
N LYS A 87 -11.73 2.07 1.50
CA LYS A 87 -12.99 1.32 1.61
C LYS A 87 -12.88 0.11 2.55
N LEU A 88 -11.75 -0.60 2.56
CA LEU A 88 -11.50 -1.67 3.54
C LEU A 88 -11.51 -1.12 4.97
N MET A 89 -10.87 0.03 5.21
CA MET A 89 -10.88 0.70 6.51
C MET A 89 -12.28 1.15 6.92
N ALA A 90 -13.05 1.72 5.99
CA ALA A 90 -14.45 2.12 6.23
C ALA A 90 -15.32 0.93 6.65
N LYS A 91 -15.04 -0.26 6.12
CA LYS A 91 -15.73 -1.53 6.47
C LYS A 91 -15.10 -2.23 7.69
N ASN A 92 -14.05 -1.66 8.30
CA ASN A 92 -13.32 -2.23 9.43
C ASN A 92 -12.84 -3.68 9.20
N LEU A 93 -12.26 -3.94 8.02
CA LEU A 93 -11.90 -5.31 7.60
C LEU A 93 -10.49 -5.75 8.02
N GLY A 94 -9.68 -4.85 8.58
CA GLY A 94 -8.37 -5.22 9.13
C GLY A 94 -7.28 -4.19 8.89
N LEU A 95 -6.04 -4.62 9.11
CA LEU A 95 -4.82 -3.88 8.81
C LEU A 95 -4.49 -4.05 7.33
N TRP A 96 -4.31 -2.94 6.61
CA TRP A 96 -3.79 -2.98 5.26
C TRP A 96 -2.28 -3.23 5.31
N LEU A 97 -1.83 -4.27 4.61
CA LEU A 97 -0.42 -4.44 4.22
C LEU A 97 -0.33 -4.59 2.70
N ASP A 98 0.62 -3.93 2.06
CA ASP A 98 0.95 -4.23 0.66
C ASP A 98 1.47 -5.68 0.57
N ALA A 99 1.21 -6.33 -0.57
CA ALA A 99 1.62 -7.72 -0.81
C ALA A 99 3.15 -7.91 -0.82
N ASP A 100 3.94 -6.83 -0.88
CA ASP A 100 5.40 -6.81 -0.78
C ASP A 100 5.92 -6.30 0.57
N VAL A 101 5.11 -6.39 1.63
CA VAL A 101 5.56 -6.25 3.02
C VAL A 101 5.91 -7.63 3.60
N LEU A 102 7.19 -7.85 3.87
CA LEU A 102 7.70 -9.02 4.60
C LEU A 102 7.59 -8.76 6.11
N LEU A 103 6.93 -9.63 6.88
CA LEU A 103 6.90 -9.53 8.34
C LEU A 103 7.99 -10.40 8.98
N LEU A 104 8.69 -9.82 9.96
CA LEU A 104 9.65 -10.54 10.80
C LEU A 104 9.03 -10.99 12.12
N LYS A 105 7.96 -10.31 12.55
CA LYS A 105 7.21 -10.58 13.77
C LYS A 105 5.74 -10.12 13.63
N PRO A 106 4.83 -10.56 14.52
CA PRO A 106 3.43 -10.16 14.49
C PRO A 106 3.25 -8.64 14.59
N VAL A 107 2.23 -8.12 13.90
CA VAL A 107 1.78 -6.73 14.06
C VAL A 107 0.66 -6.67 15.08
N GLU A 108 0.88 -5.98 16.20
CA GLU A 108 -0.18 -5.74 17.17
C GLU A 108 -0.65 -4.29 17.09
N ILE A 109 -1.97 -4.10 17.01
CA ILE A 109 -2.59 -2.78 16.96
C ILE A 109 -3.43 -2.50 18.20
N ASP A 110 -3.53 -1.21 18.53
CA ASP A 110 -4.58 -0.65 19.39
C ASP A 110 -5.74 -0.22 18.47
N PRO A 111 -6.92 -0.87 18.53
CA PRO A 111 -8.02 -0.59 17.61
C PRO A 111 -8.61 0.82 17.78
N ALA A 112 -8.27 1.53 18.87
CA ALA A 112 -8.69 2.91 19.08
C ALA A 112 -7.74 3.94 18.44
N LYS A 113 -6.60 3.51 17.88
CA LYS A 113 -5.57 4.41 17.37
C LYS A 113 -5.21 4.12 15.92
N PRO A 114 -4.87 5.15 15.13
CA PRO A 114 -4.29 4.92 13.83
C PRO A 114 -2.92 4.25 13.96
N TYR A 115 -2.59 3.41 12.97
CA TYR A 115 -1.32 2.71 12.88
C TYR A 115 -0.74 2.90 11.48
N PHE A 116 0.39 3.59 11.40
CA PHE A 116 1.16 3.81 10.18
C PHE A 116 2.59 4.19 10.55
N ALA A 117 3.51 4.18 9.58
CA ALA A 117 4.90 4.53 9.82
C ALA A 117 5.41 5.59 8.82
N TRP A 118 6.44 6.32 9.21
CA TRP A 118 7.15 7.23 8.31
C TRP A 118 7.87 6.44 7.21
N GLU A 119 7.63 6.71 5.94
CA GLU A 119 8.45 6.12 4.86
C GLU A 119 9.69 6.99 4.60
N ARG A 120 9.50 8.30 4.63
CA ARG A 120 10.53 9.32 4.35
C ARG A 120 10.38 10.50 5.31
N PRO A 121 11.38 11.39 5.40
CA PRO A 121 11.24 12.62 6.17
C PRO A 121 9.97 13.37 5.76
N ARG A 122 9.07 13.56 6.73
CA ARG A 122 7.79 14.30 6.57
C ARG A 122 6.77 13.64 5.63
N GLN A 123 6.91 12.35 5.31
CA GLN A 123 5.94 11.60 4.51
C GLN A 123 5.68 10.20 5.11
N LEU A 124 4.42 9.95 5.43
CA LEU A 124 3.92 8.63 5.84
C LEU A 124 3.94 7.68 4.65
N GLY A 125 4.26 6.42 4.89
CA GLY A 125 4.06 5.39 3.89
C GLY A 125 2.61 4.91 3.88
N ASN A 126 2.18 4.37 2.74
CA ASN A 126 0.82 3.86 2.55
C ASN A 126 0.71 2.33 2.49
N SER A 127 1.84 1.64 2.60
CA SER A 127 1.93 0.17 2.55
C SER A 127 1.56 -0.54 3.84
N VAL A 128 1.46 0.19 4.95
CA VAL A 128 1.08 -0.34 6.27
C VAL A 128 0.17 0.68 6.93
N ILE A 129 -1.15 0.40 6.93
CA ILE A 129 -2.15 1.34 7.44
C ILE A 129 -3.23 0.58 8.20
N TYR A 130 -3.53 1.04 9.41
CA TYR A 130 -4.83 0.82 10.06
C TYR A 130 -5.39 2.15 10.50
N LEU A 131 -6.68 2.37 10.26
CA LEU A 131 -7.43 3.53 10.72
C LEU A 131 -8.69 3.02 11.44
N PRO A 132 -8.94 3.46 12.69
CA PRO A 132 -10.15 3.10 13.42
C PRO A 132 -11.45 3.40 12.65
N PRO A 133 -12.57 2.72 12.97
CA PRO A 133 -13.88 3.07 12.42
C PRO A 133 -14.23 4.55 12.64
N GLY A 134 -14.77 5.21 11.62
CA GLY A 134 -15.15 6.63 11.68
C GLY A 134 -13.98 7.62 11.64
N HIS A 135 -12.76 7.16 11.36
CA HIS A 135 -11.58 8.02 11.32
C HIS A 135 -11.67 9.11 10.23
N GLY A 136 -11.23 10.33 10.53
CA GLY A 136 -11.41 11.50 9.66
C GLY A 136 -10.73 11.38 8.28
N ILE A 137 -9.62 10.64 8.19
CA ILE A 137 -8.97 10.32 6.92
C ILE A 137 -9.90 9.47 6.03
N VAL A 138 -10.56 8.46 6.59
CA VAL A 138 -11.49 7.59 5.85
C VAL A 138 -12.67 8.42 5.35
N ALA A 139 -13.27 9.24 6.23
CA ALA A 139 -14.38 10.12 5.87
C ALA A 139 -14.02 11.08 4.72
N ALA A 140 -12.81 11.64 4.73
CA ALA A 140 -12.34 12.51 3.65
C ALA A 140 -12.23 11.78 2.30
N PHE A 141 -11.83 10.51 2.29
CA PHE A 141 -11.82 9.70 1.08
C PHE A 141 -13.22 9.30 0.64
N GLU A 142 -14.16 9.04 1.57
CA GLU A 142 -15.55 8.77 1.21
C GLU A 142 -16.22 9.99 0.58
N GLU A 143 -16.05 11.18 1.16
CA GLU A 143 -16.51 12.45 0.56
C GLU A 143 -15.90 12.66 -0.83
N LEU A 144 -14.61 12.34 -1.00
CA LEU A 144 -13.95 12.44 -2.31
C LEU A 144 -14.58 11.48 -3.33
N MET A 145 -14.90 10.25 -2.93
CA MET A 145 -15.50 9.23 -3.80
C MET A 145 -16.94 9.57 -4.21
N GLU A 146 -17.63 10.50 -3.55
CA GLU A 146 -18.93 11.02 -3.98
C GLU A 146 -18.82 12.03 -5.14
N GLN A 147 -17.63 12.63 -5.34
CA GLN A 147 -17.40 13.63 -6.38
C GLN A 147 -17.11 12.99 -7.74
N GLU A 148 -17.79 13.40 -8.80
CA GLU A 148 -17.52 12.92 -10.16
C GLU A 148 -16.05 13.09 -10.58
N GLU A 149 -15.47 14.25 -10.27
CA GLU A 149 -14.12 14.67 -10.71
C GLU A 149 -12.99 14.29 -9.74
N LEU A 150 -13.32 13.68 -8.59
CA LEU A 150 -12.36 13.26 -7.56
C LEU A 150 -11.31 14.35 -7.22
N THR A 151 -11.75 15.56 -6.87
CA THR A 151 -10.82 16.69 -6.64
C THR A 151 -10.54 16.88 -5.14
N PRO A 152 -9.36 16.45 -4.64
CA PRO A 152 -9.08 16.50 -3.21
C PRO A 152 -8.88 17.92 -2.70
N ASN A 153 -9.50 18.22 -1.56
CA ASN A 153 -9.38 19.51 -0.88
C ASN A 153 -8.15 19.61 0.04
N TRP A 154 -7.46 18.50 0.30
CA TRP A 154 -6.32 18.39 1.22
C TRP A 154 -4.96 18.66 0.57
N LEU A 155 -4.89 18.78 -0.75
CA LEU A 155 -3.67 19.24 -1.42
C LEU A 155 -3.47 20.74 -1.20
N SER A 156 -2.21 21.14 -1.01
CA SER A 156 -1.84 22.55 -0.82
C SER A 156 -2.38 23.46 -1.95
N LEU A 157 -2.64 24.74 -1.63
CA LEU A 157 -3.12 25.73 -2.59
C LEU A 157 -2.26 25.77 -3.87
N ARG A 158 -0.95 25.59 -3.77
CA ARG A 158 -0.03 25.57 -4.92
C ARG A 158 -0.33 24.44 -5.89
N HIS A 159 -0.64 23.25 -5.39
CA HIS A 159 -1.08 22.15 -6.23
C HIS A 159 -2.45 22.44 -6.83
N ARG A 160 -3.41 22.94 -6.04
CA ARG A 160 -4.76 23.32 -6.53
C ARG A 160 -4.69 24.37 -7.67
N VAL A 161 -3.85 25.39 -7.52
CA VAL A 161 -3.61 26.43 -8.54
C VAL A 161 -2.90 25.86 -9.78
N THR A 162 -1.95 24.93 -9.59
CA THR A 162 -1.30 24.24 -10.71
C THR A 162 -2.29 23.40 -11.51
N PHE A 163 -3.25 22.74 -10.85
CA PHE A 163 -4.34 22.02 -11.53
C PHE A 163 -5.26 22.97 -12.28
N MET A 164 -5.70 24.06 -11.63
CA MET A 164 -6.62 25.03 -12.21
C MET A 164 -6.03 25.73 -13.45
N MET A 165 -4.76 26.16 -13.39
CA MET A 165 -4.07 26.76 -14.54
C MET A 165 -3.85 25.78 -15.71
N ARG A 166 -3.76 24.47 -15.43
CA ARG A 166 -3.56 23.44 -16.47
C ARG A 166 -4.86 22.99 -17.13
N ARG A 167 -5.98 22.95 -16.38
CA ARG A 167 -7.34 22.73 -16.92
C ARG A 167 -7.71 23.81 -17.93
N LEU A 168 -7.31 25.06 -17.66
CA LEU A 168 -7.50 26.21 -18.56
C LEU A 168 -6.61 26.17 -19.82
N ARG A 169 -5.53 25.38 -19.83
CA ARG A 169 -4.57 25.27 -20.95
C ARG A 169 -4.78 24.05 -21.85
N GLY A 170 -5.87 23.29 -21.68
CA GLY A 170 -6.21 22.16 -22.57
C GLY A 170 -5.18 21.02 -22.65
N GLY A 171 -4.33 20.83 -21.63
CA GLY A 171 -3.13 19.98 -21.71
C GLY A 171 -3.31 18.49 -21.41
N SER A 172 -2.74 17.66 -22.29
CA SER A 172 -2.73 16.18 -22.38
C SER A 172 -1.78 15.43 -21.43
N ASN A 173 -1.97 14.09 -21.35
CA ASN A 173 -1.16 12.94 -20.89
C ASN A 173 -0.20 13.01 -19.67
N ARG A 174 0.39 14.14 -19.31
CA ARG A 174 1.20 14.30 -18.06
C ARG A 174 0.36 14.38 -16.78
N LEU A 175 -0.96 14.31 -16.91
CA LEU A 175 -1.89 14.29 -15.79
C LEU A 175 -1.89 12.95 -15.03
N ALA A 176 -1.48 11.85 -15.67
CA ALA A 176 -1.46 10.53 -15.03
C ALA A 176 -0.38 10.44 -13.92
N ASP A 177 0.86 10.83 -14.22
CA ASP A 177 1.98 10.79 -13.25
C ASP A 177 1.77 11.70 -12.04
N ILE A 178 1.08 12.83 -12.24
CA ILE A 178 0.77 13.77 -11.15
C ILE A 178 -0.36 13.21 -10.29
N ARG A 179 -1.33 12.46 -10.85
CA ARG A 179 -2.45 11.88 -10.09
C ARG A 179 -2.07 10.65 -9.26
N VAL A 180 -1.03 9.89 -9.60
CA VAL A 180 -0.52 8.78 -8.76
C VAL A 180 -0.07 9.27 -7.39
N ALA A 181 0.55 10.45 -7.34
CA ALA A 181 1.01 11.04 -6.07
C ALA A 181 -0.11 11.69 -5.23
N ILE A 182 -1.35 11.75 -5.74
CA ILE A 182 -2.42 12.51 -5.08
C ILE A 182 -3.12 11.70 -3.99
N TYR A 183 -3.40 10.42 -4.24
CA TYR A 183 -4.26 9.60 -3.38
C TYR A 183 -3.47 8.65 -2.46
N GLY A 184 -2.18 8.44 -2.74
CA GLY A 184 -1.30 7.60 -1.94
C GLY A 184 -0.65 8.33 -0.75
N PRO A 185 0.67 8.18 -0.53
CA PRO A 185 1.40 8.70 0.64
C PRO A 185 1.19 10.19 0.95
N ALA A 186 1.07 11.04 -0.08
CA ALA A 186 0.91 12.48 0.12
C ALA A 186 -0.49 12.84 0.67
N ALA A 187 -1.56 12.19 0.21
CA ALA A 187 -2.90 12.36 0.79
C ALA A 187 -2.91 11.95 2.26
N LEU A 188 -2.42 10.74 2.55
CA LEU A 188 -2.36 10.20 3.91
C LEU A 188 -1.63 11.17 4.83
N THR A 189 -0.44 11.64 4.41
CA THR A 189 0.35 12.59 5.18
C THR A 189 -0.36 13.93 5.39
N ALA A 190 -1.02 14.47 4.35
CA ALA A 190 -1.72 15.74 4.43
C ALA A 190 -2.94 15.65 5.37
N LEU A 191 -3.72 14.56 5.27
CA LEU A 191 -4.90 14.34 6.10
C LEU A 191 -4.51 14.03 7.56
N ALA A 192 -3.51 13.18 7.80
CA ALA A 192 -2.98 12.92 9.15
C ALA A 192 -2.42 14.20 9.80
N ARG A 193 -1.84 15.12 9.02
CA ARG A 193 -1.44 16.44 9.52
C ARG A 193 -2.65 17.29 9.92
N ARG A 194 -3.71 17.27 9.11
CA ARG A 194 -4.94 18.03 9.35
C ARG A 194 -5.69 17.54 10.59
N THR A 195 -5.67 16.25 10.86
CA THR A 195 -6.29 15.62 12.04
C THR A 195 -5.40 15.62 13.29
N GLY A 196 -4.13 16.02 13.17
CA GLY A 196 -3.20 16.09 14.31
C GLY A 196 -2.56 14.75 14.70
N GLU A 197 -2.63 13.74 13.83
CA GLU A 197 -2.28 12.34 14.15
C GLU A 197 -0.86 11.94 13.72
N LEU A 198 -0.06 12.88 13.21
CA LEU A 198 1.34 12.60 12.84
C LEU A 198 2.17 12.07 14.02
N GLY A 199 1.79 12.39 15.26
CA GLY A 199 2.43 11.88 16.47
C GLY A 199 2.24 10.37 16.70
N CYS A 200 1.26 9.75 16.04
CA CYS A 200 1.01 8.31 16.10
C CYS A 200 1.91 7.51 15.14
N ALA A 201 2.64 8.18 14.25
CA ALA A 201 3.45 7.52 13.24
C ALA A 201 4.65 6.80 13.89
N LEU A 202 4.75 5.51 13.60
CA LEU A 202 5.91 4.72 13.96
C LEU A 202 7.18 5.20 13.24
N PRO A 203 8.37 4.96 13.82
CA PRO A 203 9.63 5.25 13.18
C PRO A 203 9.78 4.58 11.81
N LYS A 204 10.57 5.20 10.92
CA LYS A 204 10.83 4.66 9.57
C LYS A 204 11.34 3.22 9.61
N GLN A 205 12.20 2.90 10.56
CA GLN A 205 12.82 1.58 10.68
C GLN A 205 11.80 0.45 10.89
N SER A 206 10.60 0.73 11.43
CA SER A 206 9.62 -0.31 11.74
C SER A 206 9.14 -1.10 10.52
N PHE A 207 9.06 -0.44 9.35
CA PHE A 207 8.64 -1.06 8.09
C PHE A 207 9.45 -0.65 6.85
N TYR A 208 10.17 0.47 6.88
CA TYR A 208 10.79 1.07 5.70
C TYR A 208 12.33 1.10 5.79
N ALA A 209 12.93 0.20 6.56
CA ALA A 209 14.39 0.10 6.74
C ALA A 209 15.13 -0.18 5.42
N VAL A 210 14.55 -0.96 4.51
CA VAL A 210 15.15 -1.32 3.20
C VAL A 210 14.46 -0.68 2.00
N HIS A 211 13.32 0.00 2.20
CA HIS A 211 12.45 0.45 1.11
C HIS A 211 13.17 1.36 0.09
N ALA A 212 13.99 2.31 0.59
CA ALA A 212 14.73 3.24 -0.27
C ALA A 212 15.99 2.61 -0.89
N GLU A 213 16.44 1.46 -0.38
CA GLU A 213 17.70 0.80 -0.73
C GLU A 213 17.45 -0.68 -1.01
N PRO A 214 16.76 -1.02 -2.12
CA PRO A 214 16.34 -2.39 -2.41
C PRO A 214 17.51 -3.38 -2.50
N LYS A 215 18.73 -2.91 -2.77
CA LYS A 215 19.95 -3.73 -2.74
C LYS A 215 20.17 -4.43 -1.39
N LEU A 216 19.77 -3.81 -0.27
CA LEU A 216 19.87 -4.43 1.05
C LEU A 216 19.01 -5.70 1.18
N PHE A 217 17.96 -5.81 0.37
CA PHE A 217 17.10 -6.99 0.34
C PHE A 217 17.59 -8.03 -0.68
N PHE A 218 17.86 -7.58 -1.90
CA PHE A 218 18.10 -8.50 -3.02
C PHE A 218 19.57 -8.90 -3.24
N ASP A 219 20.53 -8.07 -2.83
CA ASP A 219 21.95 -8.32 -3.07
C ASP A 219 22.60 -8.96 -1.83
N PRO A 220 23.63 -9.82 -1.99
CA PRO A 220 24.33 -10.40 -0.86
C PRO A 220 24.93 -9.33 0.06
N SER A 221 24.53 -9.34 1.33
CA SER A 221 24.97 -8.37 2.33
C SER A 221 24.72 -8.89 3.74
N SER A 222 25.33 -8.26 4.75
CA SER A 222 25.03 -8.58 6.16
C SER A 222 23.63 -8.07 6.51
N TYR A 223 22.66 -8.98 6.63
CA TYR A 223 21.28 -8.67 6.98
C TYR A 223 20.91 -9.00 8.43
N LEU A 224 21.84 -9.55 9.23
CA LEU A 224 21.57 -9.95 10.61
C LEU A 224 21.04 -8.78 11.44
N GLY A 225 21.63 -7.60 11.29
CA GLY A 225 21.17 -6.39 11.99
C GLY A 225 19.78 -5.89 11.56
N LEU A 226 19.22 -6.38 10.46
CA LEU A 226 17.83 -6.12 10.07
C LEU A 226 16.88 -7.14 10.73
N VAL A 227 17.23 -8.43 10.67
CA VAL A 227 16.34 -9.51 11.11
C VAL A 227 16.33 -9.71 12.63
N THR A 228 17.37 -9.29 13.35
CA THR A 228 17.44 -9.40 14.82
C THR A 228 17.07 -8.10 15.54
N ASN A 229 16.83 -7.01 14.81
CA ASN A 229 16.54 -5.72 15.43
C ASN A 229 15.11 -5.70 15.99
N PRO A 230 14.93 -5.51 17.31
CA PRO A 230 13.62 -5.54 17.93
C PRO A 230 12.72 -4.39 17.48
N GLU A 231 13.26 -3.31 16.91
CA GLU A 231 12.48 -2.17 16.41
C GLU A 231 11.89 -2.39 15.02
N ILE A 232 12.37 -3.39 14.28
CA ILE A 232 11.90 -3.71 12.93
C ILE A 232 10.80 -4.76 13.03
N ILE A 233 9.61 -4.40 12.56
CA ILE A 233 8.42 -5.27 12.57
C ILE A 233 8.32 -6.03 11.25
N GLY A 234 8.52 -5.30 10.16
CA GLY A 234 8.57 -5.85 8.82
C GLY A 234 9.39 -4.97 7.89
N LEU A 235 9.40 -5.34 6.62
CA LEU A 235 10.16 -4.70 5.56
C LEU A 235 9.27 -4.56 4.34
N HIS A 236 8.89 -3.33 4.00
CA HIS A 236 8.27 -3.02 2.73
C HIS A 236 9.36 -3.01 1.63
N ILE A 237 9.26 -3.95 0.70
CA ILE A 237 10.24 -4.17 -0.34
C ILE A 237 9.79 -3.47 -1.62
N SER A 238 10.50 -2.41 -2.02
CA SER A 238 10.33 -1.82 -3.35
C SER A 238 11.06 -2.70 -4.39
N PRO A 239 10.38 -3.46 -5.27
CA PRO A 239 11.06 -4.44 -6.10
C PRO A 239 11.92 -3.83 -7.20
N LYS A 240 11.58 -2.61 -7.68
CA LYS A 240 12.26 -1.96 -8.83
C LYS A 240 12.44 -2.88 -10.05
N GLY A 241 11.42 -3.68 -10.35
CA GLY A 241 11.43 -4.65 -11.46
C GLY A 241 11.93 -6.05 -11.10
N ARG A 242 12.47 -6.26 -9.89
CA ARG A 242 13.10 -7.52 -9.46
C ARG A 242 12.15 -8.52 -8.79
N GLY A 243 10.84 -8.28 -8.84
CA GLY A 243 9.85 -9.11 -8.12
C GLY A 243 9.79 -10.58 -8.57
N GLY A 244 10.08 -10.83 -9.86
CA GLY A 244 10.17 -12.17 -10.44
C GLY A 244 11.58 -12.77 -10.46
N GLU A 245 12.60 -12.05 -9.98
CA GLU A 245 13.96 -12.58 -9.95
C GLU A 245 14.10 -13.69 -8.90
N LYS A 246 14.98 -14.66 -9.17
CA LYS A 246 15.33 -15.67 -8.18
C LYS A 246 16.20 -15.04 -7.08
N PRO A 247 16.01 -15.44 -5.81
CA PRO A 247 16.88 -14.98 -4.74
C PRO A 247 18.35 -15.33 -4.98
N ILE A 248 19.26 -14.40 -4.68
CA ILE A 248 20.71 -14.62 -4.80
C ILE A 248 21.22 -15.20 -3.47
N PRO A 249 22.00 -16.30 -3.44
CA PRO A 249 22.55 -16.85 -2.21
C PRO A 249 23.28 -15.79 -1.37
N GLY A 250 23.03 -15.79 -0.07
CA GLY A 250 23.58 -14.79 0.86
C GLY A 250 22.87 -13.44 0.90
N SER A 251 21.83 -13.23 0.07
CA SER A 251 20.92 -12.08 0.20
C SER A 251 19.89 -12.30 1.30
N LEU A 252 19.29 -11.20 1.80
CA LEU A 252 18.15 -11.27 2.70
C LEU A 252 16.94 -11.92 2.03
N TYR A 253 16.77 -11.74 0.71
CA TYR A 253 15.71 -12.39 -0.03
C TYR A 253 15.85 -13.93 -0.01
N ALA A 254 17.07 -14.45 -0.19
CA ALA A 254 17.32 -15.90 -0.12
C ALA A 254 16.99 -16.45 1.26
N TRP A 255 17.44 -15.76 2.32
CA TRP A 255 17.08 -16.09 3.69
C TRP A 255 15.56 -16.08 3.91
N ALA A 256 14.85 -15.08 3.40
CA ALA A 256 13.40 -14.97 3.56
C ALA A 256 12.66 -16.11 2.85
N THR A 257 13.05 -16.47 1.63
CA THR A 257 12.46 -17.58 0.89
C THR A 257 12.71 -18.93 1.56
N GLU A 258 13.88 -19.14 2.17
CA GLU A 258 14.16 -20.36 2.96
C GLU A 258 13.38 -20.39 4.28
N ARG A 259 13.18 -19.23 4.90
CA ARG A 259 12.51 -19.11 6.20
C ARG A 259 10.99 -19.25 6.12
N PHE A 260 10.39 -18.78 5.03
CA PHE A 260 8.94 -18.69 4.80
C PHE A 260 8.55 -19.50 3.55
N VAL A 261 8.43 -20.82 3.72
CA VAL A 261 8.02 -21.78 2.68
C VAL A 261 6.52 -22.04 2.72
#